data_AF-A0A9C8W0Y5-F1
#
_entry.id   AF-A0A9C8W0Y5-F1
#
_cell.length_a   1.000
_cell.length_b   1.000
_cell.length_c   1.000
_cell.angle_alpha   90.00
_cell.angle_beta   90.00
_cell.angle_gamma   90.00
#
_symmetry.space_group_name_H-M   'P 1'
#
loop_
_entity.id
_entity.type
_entity.pdbx_description
1 polymer ?
#
loop_
_entity_poly.entity_id
_entity_poly.type
_entity_poly.pdbx_seq_one_letter_code
_entity_poly.pdbx_strand_id
1 'polypeptide(L)'
;MKKTDLQQGRDLLATPVLPLVSMVQFLFLTGPFATVAEVVDELPEPIETGHAVYAHPRRQLGRYLELLRPLEGLKNGAPQPCRVVDAEGAAVDAMTAVSSLVLQQVLAAELEEINSLLCAPCGCTLCCTGPDRDMAQEFFEIPLREQETALFAVQRHESAELARHRAMDEEPVQVEGRPFYALGRSGLFHWQNGWSLILPRQERCPNLESSGRCRVYADRPLVCRRPQIFPYVLEPLKDDGGEGGAQRLRSALLAVVDCPYVGVLRDEIAAYGAACELDVIFRQNKS
;
A
#
# COMPACT_ATOMS: atom_id res chain seq x y z
N MET A 1 18.85 14.28 -8.21
CA MET A 1 18.01 14.58 -7.04
C MET A 1 18.89 14.69 -5.82
N LYS A 2 18.73 15.73 -4.99
CA LYS A 2 19.51 15.90 -3.75
C LYS A 2 18.69 15.38 -2.57
N LYS A 3 19.34 14.82 -1.54
CA LYS A 3 18.65 14.36 -0.31
C LYS A 3 17.83 15.49 0.36
N THR A 4 18.26 16.74 0.20
CA THR A 4 17.57 17.95 0.70
C THR A 4 16.18 18.12 0.09
N ASP A 5 15.99 17.69 -1.15
CA ASP A 5 14.71 17.81 -1.87
C ASP A 5 13.65 16.86 -1.30
N LEU A 6 14.08 15.89 -0.47
CA LEU A 6 13.25 14.84 0.12
C LEU A 6 13.03 15.04 1.63
N GLN A 7 13.36 16.20 2.18
CA GLN A 7 13.44 16.41 3.63
C GLN A 7 12.14 16.03 4.36
N GLN A 8 10.98 16.49 3.86
CA GLN A 8 9.69 16.21 4.51
C GLN A 8 9.39 14.72 4.65
N GLY A 9 9.65 13.93 3.61
CA GLY A 9 9.45 12.48 3.67
C GLY A 9 10.52 11.76 4.50
N ARG A 10 11.76 12.29 4.53
CA ARG A 10 12.83 11.78 5.40
C ARG A 10 12.55 12.02 6.88
N ASP A 11 11.95 13.16 7.22
CA ASP A 11 11.57 13.48 8.59
C ASP A 11 10.53 12.46 9.11
N LEU A 12 9.55 12.08 8.29
CA LEU A 12 8.59 11.04 8.65
C LEU A 12 9.23 9.65 8.73
N LEU A 13 10.17 9.30 7.85
CA LEU A 13 10.93 8.05 7.95
C LEU A 13 11.73 7.96 9.28
N ALA A 14 12.10 9.09 9.87
CA ALA A 14 12.82 9.13 11.14
C ALA A 14 11.90 8.99 12.37
N THR A 15 10.57 9.06 12.20
CA THR A 15 9.59 9.00 13.29
C THR A 15 8.46 8.01 12.98
N PRO A 16 8.76 6.71 12.75
CA PRO A 16 7.76 5.70 12.41
C PRO A 16 6.68 5.58 13.49
N VAL A 17 5.42 5.37 13.13
CA VAL A 17 4.34 5.26 14.13
C VAL A 17 4.33 3.90 14.84
N LEU A 18 4.93 2.87 14.25
CA LEU A 18 4.78 1.49 14.73
C LEU A 18 5.21 1.27 16.19
N PRO A 19 6.32 1.85 16.70
CA PRO A 19 6.65 1.76 18.12
C PRO A 19 5.55 2.25 19.06
N LEU A 20 4.83 3.32 18.67
CA LEU A 20 3.68 3.80 19.43
C LEU A 20 2.50 2.82 19.36
N VAL A 21 2.27 2.21 18.19
CA VAL A 21 1.23 1.17 18.02
C VAL A 21 1.51 -0.05 18.90
N SER A 22 2.75 -0.54 18.90
CA SER A 22 3.15 -1.68 19.74
C SER A 22 2.97 -1.38 21.23
N MET A 23 3.29 -0.15 21.67
CA MET A 23 3.04 0.30 23.03
C MET A 23 1.56 0.32 23.38
N VAL A 24 0.72 0.87 22.51
CA VAL A 24 -0.74 0.90 22.69
C VAL A 24 -1.32 -0.52 22.73
N GLN A 25 -0.88 -1.41 21.83
CA GLN A 25 -1.28 -2.81 21.83
C GLN A 25 -0.96 -3.49 23.17
N PHE A 26 0.27 -3.33 23.65
CA PHE A 26 0.69 -3.91 24.92
C PHE A 26 -0.13 -3.37 26.10
N LEU A 27 -0.27 -2.06 26.22
CA LEU A 27 -1.03 -1.41 27.30
C LEU A 27 -2.51 -1.78 27.24
N PHE A 28 -3.11 -1.80 26.05
CA PHE A 28 -4.52 -2.13 25.88
C PHE A 28 -4.83 -3.59 26.27
N LEU A 29 -4.00 -4.53 25.80
CA LEU A 29 -4.25 -5.97 26.02
C LEU A 29 -3.94 -6.42 27.45
N THR A 30 -3.00 -5.77 28.13
CA THR A 30 -2.60 -6.12 29.51
C THR A 30 -3.25 -5.25 30.58
N GLY A 31 -3.70 -4.05 30.22
CA GLY A 31 -4.26 -3.06 31.14
C GLY A 31 -5.79 -3.11 31.28
N PRO A 32 -6.34 -2.35 32.25
CA PRO A 32 -7.77 -2.30 32.56
C PRO A 32 -8.57 -1.37 31.64
N PHE A 33 -8.12 -1.14 30.41
CA PHE A 33 -8.75 -0.23 29.45
C PHE A 33 -9.92 -0.89 28.72
N ALA A 34 -11.03 -0.18 28.53
CA ALA A 34 -12.18 -0.66 27.79
C ALA A 34 -12.03 -0.44 26.28
N THR A 35 -11.36 0.64 25.87
CA THR A 35 -11.15 1.00 24.47
C THR A 35 -9.69 1.33 24.16
N VAL A 36 -9.31 1.25 22.89
CA VAL A 36 -7.97 1.69 22.46
C VAL A 36 -7.83 3.22 22.60
N ALA A 37 -8.92 3.96 22.40
CA ALA A 37 -8.93 5.41 22.56
C ALA A 37 -8.54 5.86 23.98
N GLU A 38 -9.03 5.16 25.01
CA GLU A 38 -8.64 5.42 26.41
C GLU A 38 -7.13 5.30 26.61
N VAL A 39 -6.49 4.27 26.05
CA VAL A 39 -5.04 4.10 26.12
C VAL A 39 -4.32 5.26 25.46
N VAL A 40 -4.77 5.66 24.27
CA VAL A 40 -4.17 6.78 23.53
C VAL A 40 -4.30 8.09 24.31
N ASP A 41 -5.44 8.35 24.95
CA ASP A 41 -5.68 9.57 25.71
C ASP A 41 -4.79 9.69 26.97
N GLU A 42 -4.41 8.55 27.55
CA GLU A 42 -3.54 8.47 28.74
C GLU A 42 -2.04 8.46 28.42
N LEU A 43 -1.63 8.40 27.15
CA LEU A 43 -0.20 8.40 26.79
C LEU A 43 0.51 9.69 27.25
N PRO A 44 1.71 9.59 27.83
CA PRO A 44 2.50 10.76 28.17
C PRO A 44 2.91 11.53 26.92
N GLU A 45 3.16 12.84 27.06
CA GLU A 45 3.75 13.66 26.01
C GLU A 45 4.93 14.45 26.59
N PRO A 46 6.18 14.26 26.10
CA PRO A 46 6.60 13.42 24.97
C PRO A 46 6.82 11.93 25.34
N ILE A 47 6.99 11.08 24.31
CA ILE A 47 7.50 9.71 24.42
C ILE A 47 8.84 9.63 23.69
N GLU A 48 9.86 9.06 24.34
CA GLU A 48 11.15 8.74 23.73
C GLU A 48 11.31 7.22 23.59
N THR A 49 11.70 6.77 22.41
CA THR A 49 12.10 5.38 22.16
C THR A 49 13.59 5.35 21.78
N GLY A 50 14.17 4.15 21.62
CA GLY A 50 15.55 4.01 21.15
C GLY A 50 15.82 4.60 19.75
N HIS A 51 14.78 4.99 19.02
CA HIS A 51 14.88 5.46 17.63
C HIS A 51 14.36 6.89 17.41
N ALA A 52 13.33 7.32 18.16
CA ALA A 52 12.66 8.58 17.90
C ALA A 52 12.08 9.23 19.17
N VAL A 53 11.88 10.54 19.10
CA VAL A 53 11.16 11.32 20.11
C VAL A 53 9.83 11.78 19.52
N TYR A 54 8.74 11.30 20.09
CA TYR A 54 7.38 11.67 19.71
C TYR A 54 6.92 12.81 20.62
N ALA A 55 6.91 14.02 20.08
CA ALA A 55 6.48 15.20 20.83
C ALA A 55 4.97 15.16 21.17
N HIS A 56 4.16 14.63 20.25
CA HIS A 56 2.69 14.60 20.35
C HIS A 56 2.12 13.22 19.97
N PRO A 57 2.46 12.16 20.72
CA PRO A 57 2.08 10.78 20.39
C PRO A 57 0.55 10.60 20.30
N ARG A 58 -0.24 11.31 21.11
CA ARG A 58 -1.71 11.21 21.06
C ARG A 58 -2.26 11.71 19.74
N ARG A 59 -1.78 12.87 19.29
CA ARG A 59 -2.16 13.44 17.99
C ARG A 59 -1.75 12.54 16.83
N GLN A 60 -0.57 11.92 16.91
CA GLN A 60 -0.07 11.02 15.86
C GLN A 60 -0.91 9.74 15.78
N LEU A 61 -1.15 9.07 16.91
CA LEU A 61 -1.98 7.87 16.98
C LEU A 61 -3.47 8.12 16.72
N GLY A 62 -3.96 9.33 17.03
CA GLY A 62 -5.34 9.74 16.77
C GLY A 62 -5.78 9.52 15.32
N ARG A 63 -4.85 9.65 14.35
CA ARG A 63 -5.11 9.43 12.91
C ARG A 63 -5.37 7.95 12.57
N TYR A 64 -4.98 7.04 13.45
CA TYR A 64 -5.00 5.60 13.23
C TYR A 64 -6.01 4.87 14.13
N LEU A 65 -6.76 5.58 14.99
CA LEU A 65 -7.69 4.97 15.95
C LEU A 65 -8.63 3.93 15.32
N GLU A 66 -9.24 4.26 14.18
CA GLU A 66 -10.13 3.32 13.47
C GLU A 66 -9.40 2.05 13.01
N LEU A 67 -8.13 2.15 12.63
CA LEU A 67 -7.31 0.99 12.22
C LEU A 67 -6.87 0.14 13.42
N LEU A 68 -6.90 0.70 14.63
CA LEU A 68 -6.57 -0.02 15.88
C LEU A 68 -7.78 -0.73 16.50
N ARG A 69 -9.00 -0.39 16.10
CA ARG A 69 -10.25 -1.01 16.61
C ARG A 69 -10.30 -2.54 16.58
N PRO A 70 -9.68 -3.27 15.63
CA PRO A 70 -9.65 -4.73 15.68
C PRO A 70 -9.10 -5.30 16.99
N LEU A 71 -8.23 -4.56 17.71
CA LEU A 71 -7.72 -4.96 19.03
C LEU A 71 -8.84 -5.07 20.07
N GLU A 72 -9.84 -4.21 20.03
CA GLU A 72 -10.99 -4.25 20.94
C GLU A 72 -11.82 -5.51 20.70
N GLY A 73 -11.98 -5.91 19.44
CA GLY A 73 -12.60 -7.19 19.08
C GLY A 73 -11.84 -8.38 19.67
N LEU A 74 -10.51 -8.39 19.54
CA LEU A 74 -9.64 -9.41 20.11
C LEU A 74 -9.82 -9.53 21.64
N LYS A 75 -9.78 -8.40 22.37
CA LYS A 75 -9.95 -8.39 23.84
C LYS A 75 -11.31 -8.92 24.29
N ASN A 76 -12.33 -8.75 23.46
CA ASN A 76 -13.70 -9.22 23.70
C ASN A 76 -13.99 -10.62 23.12
N GLY A 77 -12.99 -11.32 22.57
CA GLY A 77 -13.16 -12.67 22.02
C GLY A 77 -13.91 -12.73 20.68
N ALA A 78 -13.93 -11.63 19.92
CA ALA A 78 -14.49 -11.63 18.57
C ALA A 78 -13.72 -12.59 17.64
N PRO A 79 -14.40 -13.19 16.65
CA PRO A 79 -13.75 -14.05 15.68
C PRO A 79 -12.71 -13.28 14.85
N GLN A 80 -11.63 -13.97 14.48
CA GLN A 80 -10.60 -13.40 13.62
C GLN A 80 -11.16 -13.05 12.24
N PRO A 81 -10.79 -11.89 11.67
CA PRO A 81 -11.30 -11.45 10.37
C PRO A 81 -10.75 -12.26 9.19
N CYS A 82 -9.58 -12.87 9.33
CA CYS A 82 -8.98 -13.76 8.35
C CYS A 82 -8.08 -14.79 9.04
N ARG A 83 -7.84 -15.91 8.36
CA ARG A 83 -6.87 -16.92 8.82
C ARG A 83 -5.46 -16.43 8.51
N VAL A 84 -4.61 -16.32 9.52
CA VAL A 84 -3.18 -16.02 9.35
C VAL A 84 -2.37 -17.29 9.61
N VAL A 85 -1.38 -17.55 8.75
CA VAL A 85 -0.43 -18.66 8.88
C VAL A 85 1.01 -18.16 8.91
N ASP A 86 1.91 -18.93 9.52
CA ASP A 86 3.34 -18.66 9.54
C ASP A 86 4.06 -19.08 8.23
N ALA A 87 5.39 -19.07 8.25
CA ALA A 87 6.21 -19.44 7.09
C ALA A 87 6.05 -20.92 6.71
N GLU A 88 5.80 -21.78 7.69
CA GLU A 88 5.58 -23.22 7.57
C GLU A 88 4.13 -23.56 7.18
N GLY A 89 3.22 -22.60 7.24
CA GLY A 89 1.81 -22.76 6.91
C GLY A 89 0.93 -23.18 8.09
N ALA A 90 1.46 -23.19 9.31
CA ALA A 90 0.68 -23.42 10.52
C ALA A 90 -0.10 -22.15 10.91
N ALA A 91 -1.31 -22.33 11.44
CA ALA A 91 -2.12 -21.20 11.88
C ALA A 91 -1.49 -20.53 13.12
N VAL A 92 -1.41 -19.20 13.10
CA VAL A 92 -0.96 -18.43 14.27
C VAL A 92 -2.13 -18.19 15.24
N ASP A 93 -1.82 -17.78 16.47
CA ASP A 93 -2.83 -17.44 17.46
C ASP A 93 -3.57 -16.13 17.13
N ALA A 94 -4.70 -15.88 17.81
CA ALA A 94 -5.57 -14.74 17.55
C ALA A 94 -4.89 -13.38 17.78
N MET A 95 -4.03 -13.30 18.79
CA MET A 95 -3.31 -12.06 19.08
C MET A 95 -2.34 -11.76 17.96
N THR A 96 -1.54 -12.74 17.53
CA THR A 96 -0.60 -12.58 16.43
C THR A 96 -1.32 -12.22 15.11
N ALA A 97 -2.44 -12.88 14.81
CA ALA A 97 -3.22 -12.60 13.59
C ALA A 97 -3.77 -11.17 13.57
N VAL A 98 -4.46 -10.75 14.64
CA VAL A 98 -5.08 -9.42 14.73
C VAL A 98 -4.02 -8.32 14.80
N SER A 99 -2.96 -8.51 15.59
CA SER A 99 -1.86 -7.54 15.66
C SER A 99 -1.22 -7.34 14.30
N SER A 100 -0.90 -8.43 13.58
CA SER A 100 -0.29 -8.34 12.24
C SER A 100 -1.20 -7.62 11.24
N LEU A 101 -2.51 -7.80 11.33
CA LEU A 101 -3.48 -7.09 10.50
C LEU A 101 -3.48 -5.59 10.78
N VAL A 102 -3.47 -5.22 12.07
CA VAL A 102 -3.38 -3.82 12.49
C VAL A 102 -2.08 -3.19 12.00
N LEU A 103 -0.94 -3.87 12.17
CA LEU A 103 0.36 -3.40 11.68
C LEU A 103 0.35 -3.19 10.17
N GLN A 104 -0.15 -4.17 9.40
CA GLN A 104 -0.29 -4.08 7.94
C GLN A 104 -1.10 -2.84 7.52
N GLN A 105 -2.22 -2.56 8.21
CA GLN A 105 -3.10 -1.44 7.87
C GLN A 105 -2.50 -0.08 8.26
N VAL A 106 -1.92 0.03 9.46
CA VAL A 106 -1.30 1.28 9.93
C VAL A 106 -0.09 1.63 9.08
N LEU A 107 0.80 0.67 8.82
CA LEU A 107 1.95 0.88 7.93
C LEU A 107 1.51 1.25 6.51
N ALA A 108 0.43 0.67 6.00
CA ALA A 108 -0.07 1.01 4.68
C ALA A 108 -0.51 2.47 4.61
N ALA A 109 -1.17 2.97 5.66
CA ALA A 109 -1.59 4.37 5.75
C ALA A 109 -0.41 5.33 5.95
N GLU A 110 0.55 4.99 6.82
CA GLU A 110 1.75 5.82 7.05
C GLU A 110 2.64 5.88 5.80
N LEU A 111 2.95 4.74 5.19
CA LEU A 111 3.80 4.68 4.00
C LEU A 111 3.14 5.34 2.80
N GLU A 112 1.82 5.44 2.74
CA GLU A 112 1.12 6.23 1.72
C GLU A 112 1.50 7.72 1.80
N GLU A 113 1.50 8.30 3.00
CA GLU A 113 1.89 9.69 3.24
C GLU A 113 3.38 9.90 2.92
N ILE A 114 4.24 9.00 3.43
CA ILE A 114 5.68 9.05 3.19
C ILE A 114 5.99 8.94 1.69
N ASN A 115 5.44 7.94 0.99
CA ASN A 115 5.65 7.77 -0.44
C ASN A 115 5.15 8.99 -1.24
N SER A 116 4.06 9.63 -0.81
CA SER A 116 3.57 10.87 -1.43
C SER A 116 4.61 11.99 -1.34
N LEU A 117 5.17 12.21 -0.15
CA LEU A 117 6.14 13.28 0.08
C LEU A 117 7.48 13.01 -0.63
N LEU A 118 7.89 11.74 -0.73
CA LEU A 118 9.13 11.34 -1.38
C LEU A 118 9.02 11.27 -2.91
N CYS A 119 7.85 10.93 -3.43
CA CYS A 119 7.65 10.75 -4.88
C CYS A 119 7.51 12.09 -5.60
N ALA A 120 6.79 13.06 -5.03
CA ALA A 120 6.51 14.34 -5.69
C ALA A 120 7.76 15.07 -6.23
N PRO A 121 8.89 15.15 -5.48
CA PRO A 121 10.11 15.82 -5.95
C PRO A 121 10.89 15.03 -7.02
N CYS A 122 10.60 13.72 -7.18
CA CYS A 122 11.38 12.85 -8.07
C CYS A 122 11.13 13.09 -9.55
N GLY A 123 9.94 13.59 -9.94
CA GLY A 123 9.50 13.65 -11.34
C GLY A 123 9.48 12.27 -12.04
N CYS A 124 9.43 11.18 -11.26
CA CYS A 124 9.48 9.82 -11.77
C CYS A 124 8.15 9.45 -12.42
N THR A 125 8.21 8.86 -13.63
CA THR A 125 7.01 8.45 -14.38
C THR A 125 6.82 6.94 -14.44
N LEU A 126 7.62 6.16 -13.70
CA LEU A 126 7.70 4.70 -13.81
C LEU A 126 6.35 3.98 -13.62
N CYS A 127 5.53 4.45 -12.68
CA CYS A 127 4.19 3.91 -12.40
C CYS A 127 3.08 4.57 -13.23
N CYS A 128 3.44 5.56 -14.07
CA CYS A 128 2.51 6.36 -14.87
C CYS A 128 2.62 6.07 -16.37
N THR A 129 3.43 5.09 -16.77
CA THR A 129 3.59 4.66 -18.16
C THR A 129 3.39 3.16 -18.27
N GLY A 130 2.82 2.72 -19.38
CA GLY A 130 2.76 1.31 -19.73
C GLY A 130 4.15 0.71 -19.98
N PRO A 131 4.21 -0.59 -20.26
CA PRO A 131 5.46 -1.29 -20.54
C PRO A 131 6.20 -0.71 -21.75
N ASP A 132 7.53 -0.82 -21.77
CA ASP A 132 8.31 -0.47 -22.95
C ASP A 132 8.11 -1.50 -24.07
N ARG A 133 8.54 -1.14 -25.28
CA ARG A 133 8.38 -1.97 -26.48
C ARG A 133 8.95 -3.37 -26.32
N ASP A 134 10.05 -3.51 -25.59
CA ASP A 134 10.79 -4.76 -25.47
C ASP A 134 10.46 -5.56 -24.19
N MET A 135 9.56 -5.04 -23.34
CA MET A 135 9.12 -5.75 -22.14
C MET A 135 8.23 -6.96 -22.48
N ALA A 136 8.17 -7.96 -21.61
CA ALA A 136 7.29 -9.11 -21.82
C ALA A 136 5.80 -8.75 -21.63
N GLN A 137 5.52 -7.78 -20.77
CA GLN A 137 4.16 -7.35 -20.43
C GLN A 137 3.54 -6.52 -21.55
N GLU A 138 2.28 -6.81 -21.90
CA GLU A 138 1.53 -6.10 -22.95
C GLU A 138 0.88 -4.80 -22.47
N PHE A 139 0.60 -4.72 -21.17
CA PHE A 139 -0.03 -3.56 -20.55
C PHE A 139 0.35 -3.47 -19.07
N PHE A 140 0.06 -2.31 -18.49
CA PHE A 140 0.06 -2.07 -17.06
C PHE A 140 -1.35 -1.77 -16.60
N GLU A 141 -1.81 -2.47 -15.56
CA GLU A 141 -3.14 -2.28 -14.97
C GLU A 141 -3.05 -1.39 -13.73
N ILE A 142 -3.93 -0.40 -13.67
CA ILE A 142 -4.14 0.43 -12.49
C ILE A 142 -5.58 0.14 -12.01
N PRO A 143 -5.79 -0.74 -11.01
CA PRO A 143 -7.10 -0.98 -10.44
C PRO A 143 -7.67 0.29 -9.81
N LEU A 144 -8.96 0.54 -10.02
CA LEU A 144 -9.67 1.73 -9.61
C LEU A 144 -10.93 1.38 -8.83
N ARG A 145 -11.23 2.19 -7.82
CA ARG A 145 -12.57 2.29 -7.25
C ARG A 145 -13.49 2.98 -8.25
N GLU A 146 -14.78 2.70 -8.17
CA GLU A 146 -15.79 3.29 -9.05
C GLU A 146 -15.70 4.82 -9.12
N GLN A 147 -15.52 5.48 -7.98
CA GLN A 147 -15.40 6.94 -7.88
C GLN A 147 -14.11 7.46 -8.54
N GLU A 148 -13.02 6.68 -8.51
CA GLU A 148 -11.72 7.06 -9.10
C GLU A 148 -11.78 7.05 -10.64
N THR A 149 -12.75 6.37 -11.26
CA THR A 149 -12.94 6.38 -12.72
C THR A 149 -13.25 7.78 -13.27
N ALA A 150 -13.78 8.69 -12.44
CA ALA A 150 -14.05 10.06 -12.82
C ALA A 150 -12.78 10.90 -13.00
N LEU A 151 -11.64 10.45 -12.45
CA LEU A 151 -10.35 11.16 -12.57
C LEU A 151 -9.74 11.06 -13.98
N PHE A 152 -10.21 10.13 -14.81
CA PHE A 152 -9.59 9.81 -16.10
C PHE A 152 -10.54 10.10 -17.25
N ALA A 153 -10.22 11.13 -18.04
CA ALA A 153 -10.94 11.50 -19.25
C ALA A 153 -10.52 10.62 -20.45
N VAL A 154 -10.79 9.31 -20.36
CA VAL A 154 -10.53 8.33 -21.43
C VAL A 154 -11.77 7.51 -21.73
N GLN A 155 -11.76 6.76 -22.83
CA GLN A 155 -12.88 5.91 -23.22
C GLN A 155 -13.15 4.84 -22.15
N ARG A 156 -14.43 4.63 -21.85
CA ARG A 156 -14.92 3.57 -20.97
C ARG A 156 -15.41 2.40 -21.81
N HIS A 157 -14.98 1.22 -21.42
CA HIS A 157 -15.36 -0.06 -22.02
C HIS A 157 -16.08 -0.89 -20.97
N GLU A 158 -17.35 -1.13 -21.21
CA GLU A 158 -18.21 -1.95 -20.37
C GLU A 158 -19.03 -2.86 -21.29
N SER A 159 -18.99 -4.15 -20.99
CA SER A 159 -19.79 -5.16 -21.70
C SER A 159 -20.02 -6.35 -20.78
N ALA A 160 -21.03 -7.16 -21.10
CA ALA A 160 -21.28 -8.41 -20.39
C ALA A 160 -20.09 -9.40 -20.51
N GLU A 161 -19.29 -9.28 -21.56
CA GLU A 161 -18.09 -10.10 -21.75
C GLU A 161 -16.95 -9.67 -20.82
N LEU A 162 -16.67 -8.36 -20.73
CA LEU A 162 -15.65 -7.82 -19.83
C LEU A 162 -15.98 -8.12 -18.35
N ALA A 163 -17.25 -8.02 -17.97
CA ALA A 163 -17.70 -8.32 -16.60
C ALA A 163 -17.52 -9.78 -16.17
N ARG A 164 -17.19 -10.70 -17.10
CA ARG A 164 -16.93 -12.12 -16.82
C ARG A 164 -15.45 -12.47 -16.76
N HIS A 165 -14.58 -11.56 -17.14
CA HIS A 165 -13.13 -11.78 -17.25
C HIS A 165 -12.36 -10.81 -16.37
N ARG A 166 -11.10 -11.14 -16.14
CA ARG A 166 -10.10 -10.25 -15.53
C ARG A 166 -9.12 -9.81 -16.61
N ALA A 167 -8.46 -8.67 -16.39
CA ALA A 167 -7.45 -8.16 -17.32
C ALA A 167 -6.31 -9.18 -17.56
N MET A 168 -5.99 -9.99 -16.56
CA MET A 168 -4.86 -10.93 -16.54
C MET A 168 -5.25 -12.37 -16.90
N ASP A 169 -6.46 -12.62 -17.39
CA ASP A 169 -6.84 -13.95 -17.87
C ASP A 169 -6.00 -14.35 -19.10
N GLU A 170 -5.79 -15.66 -19.28
CA GLU A 170 -4.91 -16.20 -20.34
C GLU A 170 -5.40 -15.83 -21.74
N GLU A 171 -6.72 -15.89 -21.96
CA GLU A 171 -7.35 -15.45 -23.20
C GLU A 171 -7.83 -13.99 -23.07
N PRO A 172 -7.26 -13.04 -23.86
CA PRO A 172 -7.63 -11.65 -23.73
C PRO A 172 -8.97 -11.35 -24.42
N VAL A 173 -9.84 -10.65 -23.69
CA VAL A 173 -11.11 -10.15 -24.23
C VAL A 173 -10.87 -9.23 -25.42
N GLN A 174 -11.67 -9.42 -26.46
CA GLN A 174 -11.62 -8.62 -27.68
C GLN A 174 -12.49 -7.38 -27.55
N VAL A 175 -11.94 -6.22 -27.89
CA VAL A 175 -12.64 -4.94 -27.95
C VAL A 175 -12.34 -4.32 -29.31
N GLU A 176 -13.37 -3.94 -30.07
CA GLU A 176 -13.21 -3.45 -31.45
C GLU A 176 -12.42 -4.44 -32.35
N GLY A 177 -12.63 -5.75 -32.16
CA GLY A 177 -12.04 -6.82 -32.97
C GLY A 177 -10.56 -7.09 -32.73
N ARG A 178 -9.99 -6.60 -31.62
CA ARG A 178 -8.60 -6.82 -31.21
C ARG A 178 -8.49 -6.99 -29.69
N PRO A 179 -7.42 -7.58 -29.15
CA PRO A 179 -7.22 -7.63 -27.70
C PRO A 179 -7.32 -6.24 -27.07
N PHE A 180 -7.93 -6.12 -25.90
CA PHE A 180 -8.18 -4.82 -25.25
C PHE A 180 -6.92 -3.95 -25.09
N TYR A 181 -5.75 -4.57 -24.83
CA TYR A 181 -4.47 -3.87 -24.71
C TYR A 181 -3.88 -3.43 -26.07
N ALA A 182 -4.40 -3.93 -27.20
CA ALA A 182 -3.95 -3.59 -28.55
C ALA A 182 -4.72 -2.42 -29.19
N LEU A 183 -5.56 -1.71 -28.43
CA LEU A 183 -6.27 -0.51 -28.90
C LEU A 183 -5.33 0.67 -29.19
N GLY A 184 -4.09 0.62 -28.69
CA GLY A 184 -3.08 1.68 -28.90
C GLY A 184 -3.40 2.98 -28.17
N ARG A 185 -4.26 2.92 -27.15
CA ARG A 185 -4.63 4.05 -26.29
C ARG A 185 -5.00 3.57 -24.91
N SER A 186 -4.76 4.40 -23.91
CA SER A 186 -5.24 4.14 -22.55
C SER A 186 -6.78 4.13 -22.49
N GLY A 187 -7.36 3.24 -21.68
CA GLY A 187 -8.81 3.09 -21.54
C GLY A 187 -9.23 2.59 -20.17
N LEU A 188 -10.47 2.89 -19.78
CA LEU A 188 -11.10 2.35 -18.58
C LEU A 188 -11.89 1.10 -18.93
N PHE A 189 -11.68 0.01 -18.20
CA PHE A 189 -12.34 -1.28 -18.44
C PHE A 189 -13.00 -1.77 -17.16
N HIS A 190 -14.25 -2.23 -17.27
CA HIS A 190 -14.99 -2.83 -16.16
C HIS A 190 -14.92 -4.36 -16.24
N TRP A 191 -14.08 -4.93 -15.39
CA TRP A 191 -13.81 -6.36 -15.28
C TRP A 191 -14.69 -7.03 -14.24
N GLN A 192 -14.60 -8.35 -14.13
CA GLN A 192 -15.19 -9.13 -13.04
C GLN A 192 -14.83 -8.59 -11.64
N ASN A 193 -13.59 -8.13 -11.46
CA ASN A 193 -13.06 -7.63 -10.20
C ASN A 193 -13.11 -6.09 -10.07
N GLY A 194 -13.89 -5.42 -10.92
CA GLY A 194 -14.12 -3.97 -10.86
C GLY A 194 -13.43 -3.18 -11.97
N TRP A 195 -13.25 -1.87 -11.73
CA TRP A 195 -12.69 -0.96 -12.73
C TRP A 195 -11.16 -0.99 -12.74
N SER A 196 -10.58 -0.80 -13.91
CA SER A 196 -9.16 -0.47 -14.04
C SER A 196 -8.92 0.53 -15.17
N LEU A 197 -7.83 1.29 -15.05
CA LEU A 197 -7.19 1.97 -16.17
C LEU A 197 -6.12 1.05 -16.73
N ILE A 198 -6.24 0.72 -18.02
CA ILE A 198 -5.23 -0.04 -18.75
C ILE A 198 -4.32 0.94 -19.49
N LEU A 199 -3.01 0.80 -19.27
CA LEU A 199 -1.96 1.48 -20.01
C LEU A 199 -1.25 0.46 -20.93
N PRO A 200 -1.58 0.41 -22.23
CA PRO A 200 -0.86 -0.40 -23.21
C PRO A 200 0.65 -0.09 -23.29
N ARG A 201 1.40 -0.92 -24.00
CA ARG A 201 2.82 -0.63 -24.29
C ARG A 201 3.01 0.81 -24.81
N GLN A 202 4.00 1.49 -24.26
CA GLN A 202 4.41 2.86 -24.60
C GLN A 202 3.37 3.96 -24.35
N GLU A 203 2.18 3.61 -23.86
CA GLU A 203 1.16 4.58 -23.48
C GLU A 203 1.48 5.25 -22.14
N ARG A 204 0.93 6.44 -21.94
CA ARG A 204 1.11 7.23 -20.72
C ARG A 204 -0.24 7.43 -20.04
N CYS A 205 -0.22 7.44 -18.71
CA CYS A 205 -1.38 7.85 -17.92
C CYS A 205 -1.90 9.20 -18.44
N PRO A 206 -3.22 9.34 -18.71
CA PRO A 206 -3.77 10.56 -19.30
C PRO A 206 -3.62 11.77 -18.37
N ASN A 207 -3.36 11.55 -17.07
CA ASN A 207 -3.07 12.60 -16.10
C ASN A 207 -1.59 12.92 -15.94
N LEU A 208 -0.69 12.26 -16.68
CA LEU A 208 0.73 12.54 -16.65
C LEU A 208 1.07 13.68 -17.63
N GLU A 209 1.55 14.79 -17.09
CA GLU A 209 2.02 15.93 -17.89
C GLU A 209 3.34 15.61 -18.62
N SER A 210 3.69 16.43 -19.62
CA SER A 210 4.99 16.37 -20.28
C SER A 210 6.16 16.62 -19.31
N SER A 211 5.91 17.38 -18.24
CA SER A 211 6.85 17.63 -17.14
C SER A 211 7.11 16.41 -16.25
N GLY A 212 6.33 15.33 -16.39
CA GLY A 212 6.35 14.17 -15.49
C GLY A 212 5.47 14.32 -14.25
N ARG A 213 4.77 15.45 -14.09
CA ARG A 213 3.84 15.68 -12.96
C ARG A 213 2.48 15.03 -13.21
N CYS A 214 1.87 14.49 -12.15
CA CYS A 214 0.48 14.04 -12.19
C CYS A 214 -0.48 15.22 -11.93
N ARG A 215 -1.44 15.45 -12.83
CA ARG A 215 -2.45 16.52 -12.69
C ARG A 215 -3.39 16.33 -11.50
N VAL A 216 -3.65 15.08 -11.14
CA VAL A 216 -4.52 14.70 -10.02
C VAL A 216 -3.70 14.21 -8.84
N TYR A 217 -2.50 14.76 -8.60
CA TYR A 217 -1.57 14.19 -7.62
C TYR A 217 -2.19 13.99 -6.23
N ALA A 218 -2.94 14.97 -5.73
CA ALA A 218 -3.62 14.89 -4.43
C ALA A 218 -4.75 13.86 -4.42
N ASP A 219 -5.48 13.74 -5.53
CA ASP A 219 -6.66 12.87 -5.67
C ASP A 219 -6.34 11.52 -6.33
N ARG A 220 -5.06 11.24 -6.58
CA ARG A 220 -4.65 10.07 -7.36
C ARG A 220 -5.17 8.77 -6.72
N PRO A 221 -5.48 7.74 -7.54
CA PRO A 221 -5.99 6.48 -7.02
C PRO A 221 -5.11 5.88 -5.94
N LEU A 222 -5.71 5.15 -5.01
CA LEU A 222 -5.00 4.56 -3.88
C LEU A 222 -3.77 3.73 -4.29
N VAL A 223 -3.91 2.93 -5.35
CA VAL A 223 -2.80 2.11 -5.88
C VAL A 223 -1.62 2.97 -6.36
N CYS A 224 -1.88 4.16 -6.90
CA CYS A 224 -0.84 5.11 -7.35
C CYS A 224 -0.09 5.76 -6.18
N ARG A 225 -0.58 5.62 -4.94
CA ARG A 225 0.05 6.16 -3.73
C ARG A 225 0.96 5.15 -3.03
N ARG A 226 0.85 3.86 -3.39
CA ARG A 226 1.56 2.74 -2.77
C ARG A 226 2.80 2.17 -3.51
N PRO A 227 3.40 2.79 -4.55
CA PRO A 227 4.21 1.99 -5.47
C PRO A 227 5.65 1.65 -5.04
N GLN A 228 6.21 2.19 -3.96
CA GLN A 228 7.69 2.17 -3.80
C GLN A 228 8.22 1.62 -2.48
N ILE A 229 7.55 1.90 -1.36
CA ILE A 229 7.80 1.22 -0.09
C ILE A 229 6.42 0.76 0.39
N PHE A 230 6.26 -0.53 0.63
CA PHE A 230 4.97 -1.05 1.06
C PHE A 230 5.11 -2.08 2.17
N PRO A 231 4.11 -2.14 3.07
CA PRO A 231 4.08 -3.15 4.11
C PRO A 231 3.87 -4.52 3.49
N TYR A 232 4.73 -5.43 3.91
CA TYR A 232 4.69 -6.84 3.60
C TYR A 232 4.69 -7.61 4.93
N VAL A 233 3.82 -7.20 5.84
CA VAL A 233 3.59 -7.90 7.12
C VAL A 233 2.74 -9.13 6.85
N LEU A 234 1.72 -8.99 6.00
CA LEU A 234 0.82 -10.06 5.57
C LEU A 234 0.81 -10.19 4.05
N GLU A 235 1.12 -11.40 3.56
CA GLU A 235 1.05 -11.79 2.14
C GLU A 235 -0.24 -12.58 1.88
N PRO A 236 -1.11 -12.18 0.95
CA PRO A 236 -2.28 -12.97 0.56
C PRO A 236 -1.87 -14.31 -0.07
N LEU A 237 -2.47 -15.42 0.38
CA LEU A 237 -2.35 -16.72 -0.27
C LEU A 237 -3.42 -16.85 -1.37
N LYS A 238 -2.98 -17.18 -2.59
CA LYS A 238 -3.82 -17.12 -3.80
C LYS A 238 -4.91 -18.21 -3.91
N ASP A 239 -4.95 -19.20 -3.02
CA ASP A 239 -5.70 -20.44 -3.26
C ASP A 239 -7.01 -20.61 -2.46
N ASP A 240 -7.35 -19.73 -1.53
CA ASP A 240 -8.61 -19.86 -0.77
C ASP A 240 -9.70 -18.96 -1.39
N GLY A 241 -10.46 -19.52 -2.34
CA GLY A 241 -11.55 -18.89 -3.09
C GLY A 241 -12.78 -18.44 -2.29
N GLY A 242 -12.59 -17.79 -1.14
CA GLY A 242 -13.62 -17.15 -0.34
C GLY A 242 -13.26 -15.71 0.04
N GLU A 243 -14.27 -14.88 0.29
CA GLU A 243 -14.07 -13.58 0.96
C GLU A 243 -13.42 -13.83 2.33
N GLY A 244 -12.18 -13.37 2.51
CA GLY A 244 -11.38 -13.61 3.73
C GLY A 244 -10.21 -14.60 3.58
N GLY A 245 -9.73 -14.82 2.35
CA GLY A 245 -8.62 -15.74 2.03
C GLY A 245 -7.42 -15.66 3.00
N ALA A 246 -6.79 -16.81 3.24
CA ALA A 246 -5.70 -16.94 4.19
C ALA A 246 -4.52 -16.02 3.85
N GLN A 247 -3.82 -15.54 4.88
CA GLN A 247 -2.66 -14.66 4.75
C GLN A 247 -1.45 -15.27 5.43
N ARG A 248 -0.28 -15.13 4.82
CA ARG A 248 0.99 -15.56 5.39
C ARG A 248 1.70 -14.40 6.10
N LEU A 249 2.12 -14.64 7.33
CA LEU A 249 2.96 -13.73 8.10
C LEU A 249 4.36 -13.65 7.49
N ARG A 250 4.84 -12.42 7.29
CA ARG A 250 6.14 -12.11 6.67
C ARG A 250 6.98 -11.12 7.47
N SER A 251 6.33 -10.19 8.17
CA SER A 251 7.00 -9.16 9.01
C SER A 251 8.10 -8.38 8.27
N ALA A 252 7.81 -7.94 7.05
CA ALA A 252 8.77 -7.21 6.23
C ALA A 252 8.22 -5.91 5.64
N LEU A 253 9.13 -5.07 5.16
CA LEU A 253 8.90 -3.96 4.24
C LEU A 253 9.53 -4.31 2.89
N LEU A 254 8.80 -4.07 1.81
CA LEU A 254 9.37 -4.19 0.47
C LEU A 254 9.63 -2.80 -0.10
N ALA A 255 10.82 -2.60 -0.65
CA ALA A 255 11.27 -1.35 -1.24
C ALA A 255 11.74 -1.54 -2.69
N VAL A 256 11.14 -0.79 -3.61
CA VAL A 256 11.39 -0.89 -5.06
C VAL A 256 12.60 -0.05 -5.45
N VAL A 257 13.72 -0.70 -5.78
CA VAL A 257 14.99 0.00 -6.06
C VAL A 257 15.00 0.78 -7.37
N ASP A 258 14.08 0.47 -8.28
CA ASP A 258 13.90 1.22 -9.54
C ASP A 258 13.37 2.64 -9.27
N CYS A 259 12.87 2.89 -8.05
CA CYS A 259 12.45 4.21 -7.64
C CYS A 259 13.65 5.10 -7.25
N PRO A 260 13.80 6.30 -7.84
CA PRO A 260 14.95 7.17 -7.56
C PRO A 260 15.16 7.48 -6.07
N TYR A 261 14.09 7.73 -5.29
CA TYR A 261 14.27 8.06 -3.87
C TYR A 261 14.60 6.83 -3.03
N VAL A 262 14.15 5.64 -3.42
CA VAL A 262 14.50 4.40 -2.71
C VAL A 262 16.00 4.14 -2.83
N GLY A 263 16.57 4.36 -4.02
CA GLY A 263 18.02 4.28 -4.21
C GLY A 263 18.80 5.31 -3.38
N VAL A 264 18.29 6.54 -3.29
CA VAL A 264 18.94 7.64 -2.54
C VAL A 264 18.80 7.47 -1.01
N LEU A 265 17.67 6.95 -0.53
CA LEU A 265 17.31 6.87 0.89
C LEU A 265 17.40 5.46 1.46
N ARG A 266 18.23 4.59 0.88
CA ARG A 266 18.34 3.19 1.28
C ARG A 266 18.60 3.01 2.78
N ASP A 267 19.51 3.82 3.33
CA ASP A 267 19.88 3.77 4.76
C ASP A 267 18.74 4.25 5.65
N GLU A 268 18.06 5.34 5.26
CA GLU A 268 16.90 5.87 5.98
C GLU A 268 15.72 4.88 5.97
N ILE A 269 15.49 4.19 4.85
CA ILE A 269 14.45 3.16 4.73
C ILE A 269 14.81 1.93 5.57
N ALA A 270 16.07 1.53 5.60
CA ALA A 270 16.54 0.45 6.47
C ALA A 270 16.40 0.81 7.95
N ALA A 271 16.72 2.04 8.34
CA ALA A 271 16.55 2.54 9.69
C ALA A 271 15.06 2.58 10.11
N TYR A 272 14.17 3.00 9.19
CA TYR A 272 12.72 2.94 9.40
C TYR A 272 12.25 1.50 9.63
N GLY A 273 12.69 0.54 8.82
CA GLY A 273 12.37 -0.88 8.99
C GLY A 273 12.85 -1.42 10.33
N ALA A 274 14.10 -1.14 10.71
CA ALA A 274 14.66 -1.54 11.99
C ALA A 274 13.88 -0.95 13.18
N ALA A 275 13.52 0.33 13.13
CA ALA A 275 12.72 0.98 14.17
C ALA A 275 11.29 0.41 14.26
N CYS A 276 10.77 -0.15 13.16
CA CYS A 276 9.51 -0.89 13.12
C CYS A 276 9.64 -2.39 13.47
N GLU A 277 10.85 -2.89 13.77
CA GLU A 277 11.12 -4.33 13.96
C GLU A 277 10.75 -5.18 12.73
N LEU A 278 10.99 -4.66 11.52
CA LEU A 278 10.69 -5.32 10.25
C LEU A 278 11.96 -5.54 9.42
N ASP A 279 12.01 -6.68 8.73
CA ASP A 279 13.00 -6.91 7.68
C ASP A 279 12.76 -5.97 6.50
N VAL A 280 13.82 -5.56 5.80
CA VAL A 280 13.69 -4.71 4.59
C VAL A 280 14.20 -5.45 3.36
N ILE A 281 13.30 -5.68 2.41
CA ILE A 281 13.56 -6.38 1.15
C ILE A 281 13.63 -5.36 0.02
N PHE A 282 14.82 -5.15 -0.51
CA PHE A 282 15.04 -4.32 -1.70
C PHE A 282 14.90 -5.15 -2.97
N ARG A 283 13.96 -4.78 -3.85
CA ARG A 283 13.64 -5.54 -5.08
C ARG A 283 13.52 -4.64 -6.31
N GLN A 284 13.88 -5.15 -7.48
CA GLN A 284 13.53 -4.53 -8.76
C GLN A 284 12.09 -4.89 -9.15
N ASN A 285 11.37 -3.96 -9.78
CA ASN A 285 9.97 -4.10 -10.17
C ASN A 285 9.82 -4.49 -11.65
N LYS A 286 10.67 -3.96 -12.54
CA LYS A 286 10.59 -4.18 -14.00
C LYS A 286 11.84 -4.87 -14.57
N SER A 287 12.17 -6.07 -14.10
CA SER A 287 13.21 -6.94 -14.67
C SER A 287 12.61 -8.14 -15.40
#